data_AF-A0A438MS46-F1
#
_entry.id   AF-A0A438MS46-F1
#
_cell.length_a   1.000
_cell.length_b   1.000
_cell.length_c   1.000
_cell.angle_alpha   90.00
_cell.angle_beta   90.00
_cell.angle_gamma   90.00
#
_symmetry.space_group_name_H-M   'P 1'
#
loop_
_entity.id
_entity.type
_entity.pdbx_description
1 polymer ?
#
loop_
_entity_poly.entity_id
_entity_poly.type
_entity_poly.pdbx_seq_one_letter_code
_entity_poly.pdbx_strand_id
1 'polypeptide(L)'
;MVSSSHYYEEEDFATQVFNRPLLHSVAVDDVLVALQSARTHLSTLALAPDLEAAIAARLDLRLSFLFMLHSCADATIPDPVRVRNPRSIIEVVQTSSHLGKPVLSEVFTLKIQRRLASSVPPRPMVVINHEESFKFLTQLFTDTINAFELLDVSCSADLLAAYQVFMSQTPQPAVYVRALVQSFLSLDYNVLRRFTAQEFVFQDLRPLAAPDYLLTQDLTWNERSFSTEQLQILNQMTEFAGRVGQSFVNIFRTQCLSRSRLRRTMCHAALEWDQIQAEAEELDASYQSAFGELPRTIPGGEDQMFSYTFSSWVYHHKLRQLATIHQLGFELSIYAPYEYVQTLWHLAWVSNAHISHLDRISLFVAPHGEMDAMWGRKTPAHLRQLFRQFTWLKAVEALAKALHGVYVVLQRHGHVRQPTPSYSTHDLRYELRLRPFQHLSIPEPLTAEVARQGYLLEGLSDQVVLDQASRNNQIARKTWDEILKNRWNSQPLLSAPDGSGDNSSSIIEKEWTQGMRNCIKACIGNGIAISVLSNTLNRNKAMLSALTVTIAESGHRDRWHPSWPVPKISS
;
A
#
# COMPACT_ATOMS: atom_id res chain seq x y z
N MET A 1 -12.49 19.54 -2.05
CA MET A 1 -11.39 18.57 -1.81
C MET A 1 -11.88 17.12 -1.85
N VAL A 2 -12.75 16.64 -0.95
CA VAL A 2 -13.24 15.24 -1.01
C VAL A 2 -14.02 14.98 -2.30
N SER A 3 -14.98 15.84 -2.64
CA SER A 3 -15.79 15.75 -3.86
C SER A 3 -14.99 15.85 -5.17
N SER A 4 -13.76 16.37 -5.12
CA SER A 4 -12.85 16.51 -6.25
C SER A 4 -11.79 15.41 -6.32
N SER A 5 -11.85 14.42 -5.44
CA SER A 5 -10.92 13.28 -5.35
C SER A 5 -11.63 11.97 -5.73
N HIS A 6 -10.87 10.88 -5.91
CA HIS A 6 -11.49 9.57 -6.09
C HIS A 6 -11.92 9.01 -4.74
N TYR A 7 -13.24 8.96 -4.53
CA TYR A 7 -13.89 8.32 -3.38
C TYR A 7 -15.19 7.66 -3.86
N TYR A 8 -15.74 6.76 -3.03
CA TYR A 8 -17.05 6.16 -3.28
C TYR A 8 -18.11 6.84 -2.43
N GLU A 9 -19.04 7.54 -3.08
CA GLU A 9 -20.18 8.19 -2.44
C GLU A 9 -21.05 7.17 -1.68
N GLU A 10 -21.57 7.57 -0.51
CA GLU A 10 -22.36 6.75 0.43
C GLU A 10 -21.63 5.52 1.01
N GLU A 11 -20.36 5.29 0.67
CA GLU A 11 -19.50 4.29 1.31
C GLU A 11 -18.38 4.95 2.11
N ASP A 12 -17.54 5.76 1.45
CA ASP A 12 -16.44 6.49 2.07
C ASP A 12 -16.91 7.79 2.74
N PHE A 13 -17.87 8.47 2.10
CA PHE A 13 -18.37 9.77 2.53
C PHE A 13 -19.79 10.01 1.99
N ALA A 14 -20.69 10.48 2.84
CA ALA A 14 -22.06 10.82 2.48
C ALA A 14 -22.14 12.32 2.15
N THR A 15 -22.47 12.64 0.89
CA THR A 15 -22.54 14.02 0.35
C THR A 15 -23.95 14.59 0.32
N GLN A 16 -24.94 13.89 0.89
CA GLN A 16 -26.32 14.32 0.85
C GLN A 16 -26.56 15.64 1.59
N VAL A 17 -26.78 16.71 0.82
CA VAL A 17 -27.06 18.08 1.33
C VAL A 17 -28.53 18.50 1.16
N PHE A 18 -29.44 17.57 0.83
CA PHE A 18 -30.86 17.86 0.55
C PHE A 18 -31.06 18.96 -0.53
N ASN A 19 -30.20 18.98 -1.54
CA ASN A 19 -30.17 19.99 -2.62
C ASN A 19 -30.06 21.44 -2.09
N ARG A 20 -29.41 21.65 -0.94
CA ARG A 20 -29.16 22.98 -0.39
C ARG A 20 -27.65 23.28 -0.38
N PRO A 21 -27.19 24.31 -1.11
CA PRO A 21 -25.80 24.74 -1.02
C PRO A 21 -25.57 25.44 0.32
N LEU A 22 -24.95 24.74 1.27
CA LEU A 22 -24.62 25.28 2.58
C LEU A 22 -23.37 26.17 2.48
N LEU A 23 -23.45 27.39 3.04
CA LEU A 23 -22.32 28.32 3.23
C LEU A 23 -21.57 28.74 1.95
N HIS A 24 -22.15 28.56 0.76
CA HIS A 24 -21.51 28.91 -0.52
C HIS A 24 -21.21 30.41 -0.70
N SER A 25 -21.92 31.28 0.03
CA SER A 25 -21.77 32.74 -0.04
C SER A 25 -20.87 33.33 1.05
N VAL A 26 -20.31 32.49 1.94
CA VAL A 26 -19.51 32.95 3.08
C VAL A 26 -18.07 32.56 2.82
N ALA A 27 -17.16 33.54 2.74
CA ALA A 27 -15.75 33.25 2.55
C ALA A 27 -15.16 32.63 3.83
N VAL A 28 -14.17 31.75 3.65
CA VAL A 28 -13.49 31.10 4.78
C VAL A 28 -12.77 32.14 5.66
N ASP A 29 -12.16 33.14 5.03
CA ASP A 29 -11.51 34.25 5.71
C ASP A 29 -12.47 35.03 6.63
N ASP A 30 -13.71 35.26 6.20
CA ASP A 30 -14.71 35.95 7.02
C ASP A 30 -15.02 35.15 8.30
N VAL A 31 -15.09 33.82 8.20
CA VAL A 31 -15.30 32.93 9.35
C VAL A 31 -14.09 32.95 10.29
N LEU A 32 -12.87 32.96 9.73
CA LEU A 32 -11.64 33.06 10.52
C LEU A 32 -11.58 34.40 11.29
N VAL A 33 -11.91 35.52 10.62
CA VAL A 33 -11.99 36.86 11.25
C VAL A 33 -13.05 36.89 12.35
N ALA A 34 -14.22 36.29 12.13
CA ALA A 34 -15.28 36.22 13.14
C ALA A 34 -14.85 35.42 14.37
N LEU A 35 -14.17 34.27 14.18
CA LEU A 35 -13.64 33.46 15.27
C LEU A 35 -12.53 34.18 16.04
N GLN A 36 -11.63 34.88 15.36
CA GLN A 36 -10.58 35.70 15.99
C GLN A 36 -11.19 36.86 16.78
N SER A 37 -12.20 37.53 16.22
CA SER A 37 -12.92 38.60 16.91
C SER A 37 -13.61 38.10 18.17
N ALA A 38 -14.25 36.93 18.11
CA ALA A 38 -14.85 36.28 19.28
C ALA A 38 -13.79 35.93 20.34
N ARG A 39 -12.61 35.45 19.92
CA ARG A 39 -11.49 35.12 20.81
C ARG A 39 -10.93 36.34 21.54
N THR A 40 -10.87 37.49 20.85
CA THR A 40 -10.45 38.78 21.44
C THR A 40 -11.53 39.37 22.32
N HIS A 41 -12.81 39.27 21.93
CA HIS A 41 -13.92 39.76 22.74
C HIS A 41 -14.07 38.98 24.06
N LEU A 42 -13.70 37.70 24.08
CA LEU A 42 -13.78 36.85 25.27
C LEU A 42 -13.06 37.46 26.49
N SER A 43 -11.91 38.10 26.32
CA SER A 43 -11.17 38.74 27.42
C SER A 43 -11.86 39.97 28.00
N THR A 44 -12.86 40.51 27.31
CA THR A 44 -13.69 41.62 27.79
C THR A 44 -14.89 41.14 28.61
N LEU A 45 -15.21 39.85 28.54
CA LEU A 45 -16.28 39.24 29.31
C LEU A 45 -15.73 38.86 30.69
N ALA A 46 -16.31 39.44 31.75
CA ALA A 46 -15.93 39.14 33.14
C ALA A 46 -16.39 37.73 33.56
N LEU A 47 -15.80 36.68 32.98
CA LEU A 47 -16.10 35.28 33.24
C LEU A 47 -15.18 34.71 34.32
N ALA A 48 -15.58 33.57 34.90
CA ALA A 48 -14.69 32.78 35.74
C ALA A 48 -13.48 32.30 34.92
N PRO A 49 -12.25 32.27 35.49
CA PRO A 49 -11.02 32.01 34.75
C PRO A 49 -11.03 30.65 34.04
N ASP A 50 -11.55 29.61 34.70
CA ASP A 50 -11.64 28.26 34.14
C ASP A 50 -12.60 28.20 32.94
N LEU A 51 -13.70 28.97 33.00
CA LEU A 51 -14.69 29.05 31.93
C LEU A 51 -14.15 29.84 30.74
N GLU A 52 -13.47 30.95 31.00
CA GLU A 52 -12.80 31.75 29.97
C GLU A 52 -11.76 30.91 29.22
N ALA A 53 -10.88 30.21 29.95
CA ALA A 53 -9.88 29.32 29.36
C ALA A 53 -10.51 28.19 28.54
N ALA A 54 -11.61 27.59 29.03
CA ALA A 54 -12.32 26.53 28.33
C ALA A 54 -12.98 27.02 27.02
N ILE A 55 -13.53 28.23 26.99
CA ILE A 55 -14.11 28.84 25.78
C ILE A 55 -12.99 29.23 24.80
N ALA A 56 -11.91 29.82 25.32
CA ALA A 56 -10.73 30.18 24.54
C ALA A 56 -10.16 28.96 23.80
N ALA A 57 -9.94 27.84 24.49
CA ALA A 57 -9.45 26.60 23.89
C ALA A 57 -10.36 26.08 22.77
N ARG A 58 -11.69 26.18 22.94
CA ARG A 58 -12.67 25.77 21.91
C ARG A 58 -12.69 26.70 20.69
N LEU A 59 -12.43 28.00 20.87
CA LEU A 59 -12.29 28.95 19.78
C LEU A 59 -10.97 28.74 19.04
N ASP A 60 -9.88 28.59 19.80
CA ASP A 60 -8.54 28.32 19.26
C ASP A 60 -8.53 27.00 18.48
N LEU A 61 -9.21 25.95 18.96
CA LEU A 61 -9.35 24.68 18.23
C LEU A 61 -10.06 24.85 16.88
N ARG A 62 -11.15 25.63 16.84
CA ARG A 62 -11.90 25.90 15.60
C ARG A 62 -11.08 26.72 14.61
N LEU A 63 -10.34 27.72 15.11
CA LEU A 63 -9.41 28.52 14.32
C LEU A 63 -8.33 27.64 13.71
N SER A 64 -7.64 26.85 14.52
CA SER A 64 -6.59 25.93 14.07
C SER A 64 -7.14 24.92 13.05
N PHE A 65 -8.32 24.35 13.30
CA PHE A 65 -8.92 23.39 12.38
C PHE A 65 -9.25 24.03 11.03
N LEU A 66 -10.01 25.13 11.03
CA LEU A 66 -10.43 25.78 9.80
C LEU A 66 -9.24 26.33 9.01
N PHE A 67 -8.25 26.92 9.68
CA PHE A 67 -7.01 27.38 9.05
C PHE A 67 -6.29 26.23 8.36
N MET A 68 -6.12 25.09 9.04
CA MET A 68 -5.47 23.92 8.45
C MET A 68 -6.24 23.40 7.22
N LEU A 69 -7.56 23.25 7.31
CA LEU A 69 -8.38 22.79 6.19
C LEU A 69 -8.30 23.76 5.00
N HIS A 70 -8.26 25.07 5.26
CA HIS A 70 -8.15 26.10 4.25
C HIS A 70 -6.79 26.07 3.55
N SER A 71 -5.68 26.03 4.31
CA SER A 71 -4.33 25.89 3.76
C SER A 71 -4.19 24.63 2.91
N CYS A 72 -4.75 23.51 3.38
CA CYS A 72 -4.77 22.24 2.63
C CYS A 72 -5.56 22.36 1.31
N ALA A 73 -6.70 23.05 1.32
CA ALA A 73 -7.51 23.27 0.12
C ALA A 73 -6.78 24.11 -0.94
N ASP A 74 -5.93 25.04 -0.51
CA ASP A 74 -5.08 25.87 -1.38
C ASP A 74 -3.74 25.20 -1.71
N ALA A 75 -3.59 23.90 -1.42
CA ALA A 75 -2.37 23.12 -1.65
C ALA A 75 -1.10 23.69 -0.97
N THR A 76 -1.28 24.40 0.14
CA THR A 76 -0.19 24.96 0.94
C THR A 76 0.06 24.09 2.17
N ILE A 77 1.33 23.90 2.53
CA ILE A 77 1.70 23.25 3.79
C ILE A 77 1.30 24.21 4.91
N PRO A 78 0.40 23.83 5.84
CA PRO A 78 -0.02 24.69 6.94
C PRO A 78 1.19 25.08 7.79
N ASP A 79 1.30 26.37 8.12
CA ASP A 79 2.34 26.86 9.03
C ASP A 79 2.20 26.17 10.41
N PRO A 80 3.22 25.39 10.85
CA PRO A 80 3.17 24.67 12.13
C PRO A 80 2.89 25.59 13.33
N VAL A 81 3.35 26.84 13.27
CA VAL A 81 3.15 27.84 14.32
C VAL A 81 1.67 28.24 14.40
N ARG A 82 1.02 28.38 13.24
CA ARG A 82 -0.39 28.78 13.14
C ARG A 82 -1.37 27.64 13.43
N VAL A 83 -0.99 26.40 13.16
CA VAL A 83 -1.81 25.22 13.53
C VAL A 83 -1.91 25.06 15.05
N ARG A 84 -1.05 25.74 15.84
CA ARG A 84 -1.00 25.77 17.33
C ARG A 84 -1.18 24.39 17.95
N ASN A 85 -0.10 23.66 18.22
CA ASN A 85 -0.05 22.33 18.87
C ASN A 85 -1.46 21.72 19.15
N PRO A 86 -2.13 21.17 18.12
CA PRO A 86 -3.56 20.88 18.20
C PRO A 86 -3.87 19.82 19.25
N ARG A 87 -2.91 18.96 19.59
CA ARG A 87 -3.05 17.95 20.64
C ARG A 87 -3.25 18.58 22.01
N SER A 88 -2.46 19.58 22.38
CA SER A 88 -2.60 20.22 23.69
C SER A 88 -3.92 20.98 23.79
N ILE A 89 -4.37 21.62 22.71
CA ILE A 89 -5.67 22.30 22.66
C ILE A 89 -6.80 21.27 22.81
N ILE A 90 -6.75 20.14 22.09
CA ILE A 90 -7.76 19.08 22.19
C ILE A 90 -7.83 18.52 23.62
N GLU A 91 -6.69 18.30 24.27
CA GLU A 91 -6.63 17.82 25.66
C GLU A 91 -7.29 18.80 26.64
N VAL A 92 -7.05 20.10 26.49
CA VAL A 92 -7.72 21.14 27.29
C VAL A 92 -9.23 21.15 27.03
N VAL A 93 -9.67 20.99 25.78
CA VAL A 93 -11.10 20.92 25.45
C VAL A 93 -11.75 19.65 26.04
N GLN A 94 -11.05 18.52 26.02
CA GLN A 94 -11.52 17.26 26.58
C GLN A 94 -11.66 17.35 28.11
N THR A 95 -10.62 17.79 28.81
CA THR A 95 -10.61 17.92 30.27
C THR A 95 -11.63 18.96 30.76
N SER A 96 -11.81 20.07 30.04
CA SER A 96 -12.81 21.10 30.34
C SER A 96 -14.24 20.79 29.82
N SER A 97 -14.51 19.58 29.33
CA SER A 97 -15.84 19.23 28.80
C SER A 97 -16.94 19.24 29.86
N HIS A 98 -16.60 18.97 31.12
CA HIS A 98 -17.53 18.98 32.26
C HIS A 98 -18.09 20.36 32.61
N LEU A 99 -17.43 21.44 32.17
CA LEU A 99 -17.92 22.82 32.33
C LEU A 99 -19.07 23.16 31.35
N GLY A 100 -19.25 22.34 30.31
CA GLY A 100 -20.30 22.50 29.32
C GLY A 100 -21.67 22.05 29.83
N LYS A 101 -22.73 22.61 29.25
CA LYS A 101 -24.10 22.11 29.44
C LYS A 101 -24.50 21.28 28.22
N PRO A 102 -25.24 20.17 28.39
CA PRO A 102 -25.80 19.43 27.27
C PRO A 102 -26.63 20.36 26.38
N VAL A 103 -26.46 20.23 25.06
CA VAL A 103 -27.28 21.00 24.12
C VAL A 103 -28.72 20.49 24.19
N LEU A 104 -29.68 21.41 24.23
CA LEU A 104 -31.10 21.09 24.28
C LEU A 104 -31.50 20.21 23.09
N SER A 105 -32.34 19.20 23.34
CA SER A 105 -32.83 18.26 22.32
C SER A 105 -33.59 18.93 21.17
N GLU A 106 -33.96 20.20 21.30
CA GLU A 106 -34.62 20.98 20.28
C GLU A 106 -33.68 21.48 19.17
N VAL A 107 -32.37 21.54 19.44
CA VAL A 107 -31.36 22.08 18.51
C VAL A 107 -30.96 21.04 17.45
N PHE A 108 -30.64 19.81 17.88
CA PHE A 108 -30.28 18.71 16.98
C PHE A 108 -31.47 17.76 16.82
N THR A 109 -32.17 17.84 15.68
CA THR A 109 -33.41 17.07 15.43
C THR A 109 -33.46 16.48 14.03
N LEU A 110 -34.27 15.44 13.85
CA LEU A 110 -34.56 14.83 12.54
C LEU A 110 -35.54 15.65 11.68
N LYS A 111 -35.85 16.91 12.06
CA LYS A 111 -36.85 17.75 11.37
C LYS A 111 -36.48 18.00 9.91
N ILE A 112 -35.18 18.14 9.60
CA ILE A 112 -34.72 18.40 8.23
C ILE A 112 -35.10 17.27 7.27
N GLN A 113 -35.02 16.01 7.72
CA GLN A 113 -35.38 14.82 6.92
C GLN A 113 -36.89 14.74 6.62
N ARG A 114 -37.73 15.35 7.47
CA ARG A 114 -39.20 15.38 7.27
C ARG A 114 -39.68 16.55 6.44
N ARG A 115 -38.95 17.67 6.46
CA ARG A 115 -39.38 18.95 5.86
C ARG A 115 -38.78 19.22 4.49
N LEU A 116 -37.57 18.76 4.23
CA LEU A 116 -36.95 18.90 2.91
C LEU A 116 -37.29 17.69 2.05
N ALA A 117 -37.46 17.93 0.75
CA ALA A 117 -37.65 16.85 -0.21
C ALA A 117 -36.42 15.94 -0.21
N SER A 118 -36.64 14.65 0.05
CA SER A 118 -35.61 13.62 0.08
C SER A 118 -36.15 12.36 -0.57
N SER A 119 -35.37 11.77 -1.46
CA SER A 119 -35.61 10.42 -2.00
C SER A 119 -35.07 9.32 -1.08
N VAL A 120 -34.30 9.69 -0.06
CA VAL A 120 -33.68 8.77 0.90
C VAL A 120 -34.59 8.59 2.11
N PRO A 121 -34.80 7.34 2.60
CA PRO A 121 -35.55 7.08 3.82
C PRO A 121 -34.99 7.82 5.04
N PRO A 122 -35.82 8.13 6.05
CA PRO A 122 -35.34 8.75 7.28
C PRO A 122 -34.29 7.87 7.98
N ARG A 123 -33.15 8.47 8.33
CA ARG A 123 -32.06 7.79 9.06
C ARG A 123 -32.06 8.22 10.52
N PRO A 124 -31.89 7.29 11.48
CA PRO A 124 -31.78 7.64 12.88
C PRO A 124 -30.57 8.55 13.12
N MET A 125 -30.67 9.44 14.10
CA MET A 125 -29.56 10.30 14.49
C MET A 125 -28.51 9.45 15.21
N VAL A 126 -27.30 9.40 14.67
CA VAL A 126 -26.18 8.73 15.32
C VAL A 126 -25.59 9.68 16.36
N VAL A 127 -25.57 9.25 17.62
CA VAL A 127 -24.91 9.97 18.72
C VAL A 127 -23.58 9.28 19.00
N ILE A 128 -22.48 9.98 18.74
CA ILE A 128 -21.13 9.49 19.02
C ILE A 128 -20.79 9.88 20.46
N ASN A 129 -20.18 8.97 21.22
CA ASN A 129 -19.77 9.29 22.58
C ASN A 129 -18.58 10.28 22.59
N HIS A 130 -18.37 10.94 23.73
CA HIS A 130 -17.35 11.98 23.87
C HIS A 130 -15.93 11.42 23.63
N GLU A 131 -15.61 10.25 24.18
CA GLU A 131 -14.28 9.64 24.10
C GLU A 131 -13.89 9.30 22.65
N GLU A 132 -14.78 8.66 21.91
CA GLU A 132 -14.59 8.32 20.50
C GLU A 132 -14.43 9.58 19.64
N SER A 133 -15.20 10.63 19.94
CA SER A 133 -15.14 11.90 19.20
C SER A 133 -13.77 12.58 19.34
N PHE A 134 -13.23 12.65 20.56
CA PHE A 134 -11.90 13.22 20.79
C PHE A 134 -10.78 12.35 20.22
N LYS A 135 -10.93 11.02 20.29
CA LYS A 135 -9.99 10.08 19.66
C LYS A 135 -9.94 10.28 18.15
N PHE A 136 -11.10 10.34 17.49
CA PHE A 136 -11.19 10.60 16.06
C PHE A 136 -10.61 11.95 15.68
N LEU A 137 -10.95 13.02 16.41
CA LEU A 137 -10.45 14.36 16.13
C LEU A 137 -8.92 14.43 16.26
N THR A 138 -8.36 13.85 17.33
CA THR A 138 -6.90 13.78 17.54
C THR A 138 -6.20 13.04 16.41
N GLN A 139 -6.78 11.92 15.96
CA GLN A 139 -6.26 11.14 14.84
C GLN A 139 -6.34 11.93 13.54
N LEU A 140 -7.46 12.60 13.24
CA LEU A 140 -7.64 13.40 12.03
C LEU A 140 -6.59 14.51 11.93
N PHE A 141 -6.34 15.25 13.01
CA PHE A 141 -5.30 16.28 13.05
C PHE A 141 -3.90 15.67 12.85
N THR A 142 -3.61 14.58 13.57
CA THR A 142 -2.32 13.88 13.48
C THR A 142 -2.06 13.41 12.05
N ASP A 143 -3.01 12.69 11.45
CA ASP A 143 -2.88 12.15 10.10
C ASP A 143 -2.81 13.26 9.05
N THR A 144 -3.53 14.36 9.24
CA THR A 144 -3.46 15.49 8.30
C THR A 144 -2.08 16.14 8.31
N ILE A 145 -1.48 16.34 9.48
CA ILE A 145 -0.11 16.88 9.60
C ILE A 145 0.91 15.87 9.04
N ASN A 146 0.77 14.61 9.40
CA ASN A 146 1.66 13.54 8.97
C ASN A 146 1.60 13.26 7.46
N ALA A 147 0.46 13.53 6.80
CA ALA A 147 0.32 13.35 5.36
C ALA A 147 1.32 14.20 4.56
N PHE A 148 1.80 15.32 5.11
CA PHE A 148 2.81 16.15 4.47
C PHE A 148 4.19 15.49 4.41
N GLU A 149 4.52 14.53 5.28
CA GLU A 149 5.77 13.76 5.19
C GLU A 149 5.89 13.01 3.85
N LEU A 150 4.75 12.67 3.21
CA LEU A 150 4.73 12.04 1.89
C LEU A 150 5.27 12.94 0.78
N LEU A 151 5.20 14.28 0.96
CA LEU A 151 5.76 15.24 0.00
C LEU A 151 7.29 15.28 0.03
N ASP A 152 7.91 14.80 1.10
CA ASP A 152 9.37 14.78 1.25
C ASP A 152 10.01 13.56 0.60
N VAL A 153 9.23 12.56 0.14
CA VAL A 153 9.75 11.32 -0.43
C VAL A 153 10.06 11.48 -1.93
N SER A 154 11.35 11.43 -2.26
CA SER A 154 11.85 11.76 -3.60
C SER A 154 11.64 10.72 -4.67
N CYS A 155 11.79 9.44 -4.31
CA CYS A 155 11.78 8.33 -5.25
C CYS A 155 10.38 7.72 -5.34
N SER A 156 9.89 7.46 -6.55
CA SER A 156 8.61 6.80 -6.84
C SER A 156 8.42 5.48 -6.09
N ALA A 157 9.45 4.63 -6.02
CA ALA A 157 9.40 3.34 -5.35
C ALA A 157 9.25 3.48 -3.82
N ASP A 158 9.95 4.46 -3.23
CA ASP A 158 9.82 4.83 -1.82
C ASP A 158 8.47 5.47 -1.53
N LEU A 159 8.02 6.34 -2.42
CA LEU A 159 6.73 7.01 -2.31
C LEU A 159 5.59 5.99 -2.31
N LEU A 160 5.66 4.97 -3.17
CA LEU A 160 4.64 3.94 -3.22
C LEU A 160 4.63 3.10 -1.94
N ALA A 161 5.81 2.76 -1.40
CA ALA A 161 5.90 2.09 -0.11
C ALA A 161 5.36 2.96 1.04
N ALA A 162 5.64 4.27 1.01
CA ALA A 162 5.15 5.23 1.99
C ALA A 162 3.62 5.36 1.93
N TYR A 163 3.03 5.43 0.74
CA TYR A 163 1.58 5.42 0.54
C TYR A 163 0.95 4.13 1.09
N GLN A 164 1.55 2.97 0.79
CA GLN A 164 1.07 1.68 1.27
C GLN A 164 1.08 1.61 2.81
N VAL A 165 2.16 2.05 3.45
CA VAL A 165 2.30 2.08 4.91
C VAL A 165 1.32 3.07 5.53
N PHE A 166 1.31 4.32 5.05
CA PHE A 166 0.47 5.38 5.61
C PHE A 166 -1.03 5.06 5.46
N MET A 167 -1.46 4.51 4.32
CA MET A 167 -2.87 4.19 4.06
C MET A 167 -3.34 2.86 4.66
N SER A 168 -2.43 2.06 5.24
CA SER A 168 -2.75 0.79 5.93
C SER A 168 -2.67 0.87 7.45
N GLN A 169 -2.49 2.08 8.00
CA GLN A 169 -2.58 2.33 9.44
C GLN A 169 -3.89 1.79 10.00
N THR A 170 -3.88 1.40 11.29
CA THR A 170 -5.06 0.90 12.00
C THR A 170 -5.33 1.79 13.21
N PRO A 171 -6.38 2.64 13.20
CA PRO A 171 -7.41 2.79 12.15
C PRO A 171 -6.88 3.43 10.86
N GLN A 172 -7.54 3.14 9.73
CA GLN A 172 -7.19 3.72 8.43
C GLN A 172 -7.36 5.26 8.46
N PRO A 173 -6.50 6.05 7.78
CA PRO A 173 -6.68 7.49 7.70
C PRO A 173 -8.08 7.88 7.22
N ALA A 174 -8.63 8.93 7.82
CA ALA A 174 -9.97 9.42 7.50
C ALA A 174 -10.11 9.81 6.02
N VAL A 175 -11.34 9.78 5.49
CA VAL A 175 -11.61 10.09 4.07
C VAL A 175 -11.07 11.45 3.64
N TYR A 176 -11.09 12.45 4.53
CA TYR A 176 -10.49 13.75 4.27
C TYR A 176 -8.98 13.66 4.02
N VAL A 177 -8.24 12.93 4.86
CA VAL A 177 -6.79 12.74 4.72
C VAL A 177 -6.48 11.94 3.46
N ARG A 178 -7.28 10.92 3.16
CA ARG A 178 -7.15 10.15 1.92
C ARG A 178 -7.33 11.03 0.68
N ALA A 179 -8.31 11.92 0.69
CA ALA A 179 -8.53 12.90 -0.36
C ALA A 179 -7.40 13.94 -0.43
N LEU A 180 -6.85 14.34 0.71
CA LEU A 180 -5.73 15.28 0.80
C LEU A 180 -4.49 14.72 0.11
N VAL A 181 -4.10 13.49 0.46
CA VAL A 181 -2.95 12.82 -0.15
C VAL A 181 -3.15 12.63 -1.67
N GLN A 182 -4.37 12.31 -2.11
CA GLN A 182 -4.67 12.27 -3.55
C GLN A 182 -4.49 13.63 -4.24
N SER A 183 -4.91 14.72 -3.59
CA SER A 183 -4.74 16.06 -4.14
C SER A 183 -3.26 16.45 -4.28
N PHE A 184 -2.44 16.09 -3.28
CA PHE A 184 -0.99 16.32 -3.27
C PHE A 184 -0.25 15.60 -4.40
N LEU A 185 -0.74 14.42 -4.78
CA LEU A 185 -0.17 13.67 -5.88
C LEU A 185 -0.34 14.37 -7.24
N SER A 186 -1.29 15.29 -7.41
CA SER A 186 -1.58 15.91 -8.72
C SER A 186 -1.83 17.41 -8.61
N LEU A 187 -0.98 18.09 -7.85
CA LEU A 187 -1.02 19.55 -7.70
C LEU A 187 -0.53 20.26 -8.96
N ASP A 188 -1.26 21.27 -9.41
CA ASP A 188 -0.91 22.07 -10.59
C ASP A 188 -0.68 21.22 -11.86
N TYR A 189 -1.43 20.13 -12.03
CA TYR A 189 -1.26 19.14 -13.11
C TYR A 189 0.09 18.39 -13.09
N ASN A 190 0.90 18.57 -12.04
CA ASN A 190 2.19 17.92 -11.86
C ASN A 190 2.15 16.95 -10.67
N VAL A 191 2.94 15.89 -10.78
CA VAL A 191 3.17 14.93 -9.70
C VAL A 191 4.07 15.57 -8.65
N LEU A 192 3.55 15.70 -7.42
CA LEU A 192 4.24 16.36 -6.29
C LEU A 192 4.79 17.76 -6.64
N ARG A 193 4.11 18.50 -7.53
CA ARG A 193 4.53 19.83 -8.05
C ARG A 193 5.87 19.86 -8.80
N ARG A 194 6.43 18.71 -9.17
CA ARG A 194 7.80 18.65 -9.73
C ARG A 194 7.90 17.93 -11.06
N PHE A 195 7.16 16.84 -11.21
CA PHE A 195 7.29 15.99 -12.38
C PHE A 195 6.01 16.00 -13.18
N THR A 196 6.10 16.14 -14.49
CA THR A 196 5.02 15.69 -15.36
C THR A 196 4.78 14.19 -15.17
N ALA A 197 3.60 13.68 -15.53
CA ALA A 197 3.31 12.25 -15.44
C ALA A 197 4.33 11.41 -16.24
N GLN A 198 4.82 11.94 -17.36
CA GLN A 198 5.85 11.34 -18.18
C GLN A 198 7.21 11.28 -17.47
N GLU A 199 7.70 12.40 -16.92
CA GLU A 199 8.96 12.44 -16.17
C GLU A 199 8.91 11.50 -14.96
N PHE A 200 7.76 11.40 -14.31
CA PHE A 200 7.55 10.50 -13.19
C PHE A 200 7.68 9.02 -13.57
N VAL A 201 7.22 8.63 -14.77
CA VAL A 201 7.45 7.28 -15.32
C VAL A 201 8.94 7.04 -15.53
N PHE A 202 9.65 7.97 -16.18
CA PHE A 202 11.08 7.80 -16.42
C PHE A 202 11.91 7.79 -15.14
N GLN A 203 11.51 8.56 -14.13
CA GLN A 203 12.14 8.55 -12.82
C GLN A 203 12.10 7.15 -12.16
N ASP A 204 11.01 6.41 -12.34
CA ASP A 204 10.85 5.04 -11.81
C ASP A 204 11.50 3.98 -12.72
N LEU A 205 11.33 4.12 -14.03
CA LEU A 205 11.80 3.16 -15.04
C LEU A 205 13.32 3.10 -15.10
N ARG A 206 13.98 4.27 -15.07
CA ARG A 206 15.45 4.38 -15.20
C ARG A 206 16.23 3.54 -14.17
N PRO A 207 16.05 3.71 -12.85
CA PRO A 207 16.78 2.93 -11.85
C PRO A 207 16.31 1.47 -11.73
N LEU A 208 15.14 1.13 -12.28
CA LEU A 208 14.58 -0.21 -12.17
C LEU A 208 14.99 -1.10 -13.34
N ALA A 209 14.78 -0.64 -14.58
CA ALA A 209 14.79 -1.49 -15.78
C ALA A 209 15.66 -0.96 -16.93
N ALA A 210 16.05 0.32 -16.92
CA ALA A 210 16.85 0.86 -18.02
C ALA A 210 18.30 0.37 -17.97
N PRO A 211 18.83 -0.21 -19.06
CA PRO A 211 20.25 -0.49 -19.21
C PRO A 211 21.11 0.78 -19.13
N ASP A 212 22.36 0.65 -18.66
CA ASP A 212 23.31 1.77 -18.54
C ASP A 212 23.49 2.58 -19.83
N TYR A 213 23.45 1.92 -20.99
CA TYR A 213 23.57 2.61 -22.28
C TYR A 213 22.36 3.51 -22.58
N LEU A 214 21.17 3.21 -22.07
CA LEU A 214 19.99 4.06 -22.19
C LEU A 214 20.04 5.24 -21.20
N LEU A 215 20.74 5.09 -20.08
CA LEU A 215 20.89 6.11 -19.02
C LEU A 215 22.01 7.13 -19.30
N THR A 216 23.10 6.68 -19.93
CA THR A 216 24.26 7.53 -20.28
C THR A 216 24.08 8.32 -21.57
N GLN A 217 23.00 8.05 -22.31
CA GLN A 217 22.71 8.73 -23.57
C GLN A 217 22.34 10.22 -23.39
N ASP A 218 21.81 10.64 -22.23
CA ASP A 218 21.47 12.05 -21.89
C ASP A 218 22.65 13.04 -22.07
N LEU A 219 23.90 12.60 -21.98
CA LEU A 219 25.09 13.45 -22.25
C LEU A 219 25.56 13.43 -23.72
N THR A 220 25.05 12.51 -24.56
CA THR A 220 25.49 12.30 -25.95
C THR A 220 24.41 12.55 -27.01
N TRP A 221 23.14 12.75 -26.64
CA TRP A 221 22.05 13.09 -27.59
C TRP A 221 22.35 14.36 -28.39
N ASN A 222 23.00 15.35 -27.76
CA ASN A 222 23.33 16.62 -28.40
C ASN A 222 24.44 16.50 -29.47
N GLU A 223 25.21 15.41 -29.46
CA GLU A 223 26.34 15.17 -30.36
C GLU A 223 26.06 14.06 -31.41
N ARG A 224 24.93 13.34 -31.29
CA ARG A 224 24.57 12.24 -32.19
C ARG A 224 23.50 12.67 -33.20
N SER A 225 23.77 12.44 -34.48
CA SER A 225 22.75 12.49 -35.53
C SER A 225 21.95 11.18 -35.53
N PHE A 226 20.68 11.24 -35.14
CA PHE A 226 19.76 10.11 -35.22
C PHE A 226 19.21 9.96 -36.63
N SER A 227 18.97 8.71 -37.07
CA SER A 227 18.19 8.47 -38.28
C SER A 227 16.74 8.90 -38.07
N THR A 228 16.02 9.14 -39.18
CA THR A 228 14.58 9.44 -39.12
C THR A 228 13.79 8.35 -38.37
N GLU A 229 14.15 7.09 -38.58
CA GLU A 229 13.56 5.94 -37.90
C GLU A 229 13.81 5.99 -36.39
N GLN A 230 15.05 6.26 -35.96
CA GLN A 230 15.39 6.38 -34.55
C GLN A 230 14.66 7.55 -33.86
N LEU A 231 14.56 8.71 -34.52
CA LEU A 231 13.77 9.84 -34.02
C LEU A 231 12.29 9.49 -33.85
N GLN A 232 11.72 8.72 -34.79
CA GLN A 232 10.34 8.26 -34.69
C GLN A 232 10.14 7.35 -33.48
N ILE A 233 11.03 6.39 -33.23
CA ILE A 233 10.95 5.51 -32.06
C ILE A 233 11.04 6.31 -30.75
N LEU A 234 11.90 7.32 -30.68
CA LEU A 234 12.05 8.16 -29.47
C LEU A 234 10.80 9.00 -29.18
N ASN A 235 10.15 9.49 -30.23
CA ASN A 235 8.84 10.13 -30.10
C ASN A 235 7.80 9.13 -29.59
N GLN A 236 7.77 7.91 -30.12
CA GLN A 236 6.87 6.85 -29.63
C GLN A 236 7.14 6.50 -28.16
N MET A 237 8.39 6.46 -27.72
CA MET A 237 8.75 6.25 -26.31
C MET A 237 8.21 7.38 -25.41
N THR A 238 8.31 8.63 -25.88
CA THR A 238 7.78 9.81 -25.20
C THR A 238 6.25 9.77 -25.12
N GLU A 239 5.57 9.46 -26.23
CA GLU A 239 4.12 9.31 -26.30
C GLU A 239 3.60 8.17 -25.42
N PHE A 240 4.30 7.02 -25.43
CA PHE A 240 4.00 5.89 -24.55
C PHE A 240 4.08 6.30 -23.08
N ALA A 241 5.17 6.94 -22.66
CA ALA A 241 5.34 7.39 -21.27
C ALA A 241 4.30 8.45 -20.88
N GLY A 242 3.94 9.36 -21.78
CA GLY A 242 2.87 10.33 -21.57
C GLY A 242 1.49 9.67 -21.35
N ARG A 243 1.17 8.65 -22.15
CA ARG A 243 -0.09 7.90 -22.06
C ARG A 243 -0.18 7.03 -20.81
N VAL A 244 0.88 6.26 -20.52
CA VAL A 244 0.92 5.33 -19.37
C VAL A 244 1.13 6.07 -18.05
N GLY A 245 1.66 7.30 -18.08
CA GLY A 245 1.87 8.13 -16.90
C GLY A 245 0.62 8.28 -16.04
N GLN A 246 -0.58 8.37 -16.64
CA GLN A 246 -1.80 8.46 -15.86
C GLN A 246 -2.16 7.14 -15.15
N SER A 247 -1.98 5.99 -15.80
CA SER A 247 -2.14 4.67 -15.20
C SER A 247 -1.12 4.43 -14.08
N PHE A 248 0.11 4.93 -14.25
CA PHE A 248 1.14 4.88 -13.19
C PHE A 248 0.76 5.72 -11.97
N VAL A 249 0.35 6.98 -12.17
CA VAL A 249 -0.16 7.84 -11.08
C VAL A 249 -1.37 7.20 -10.39
N ASN A 250 -2.23 6.49 -11.13
CA ASN A 250 -3.39 5.80 -10.56
C ASN A 250 -3.01 4.66 -9.60
N ILE A 251 -1.82 4.04 -9.71
CA ILE A 251 -1.34 3.07 -8.70
C ILE A 251 -1.30 3.70 -7.30
N PHE A 252 -0.85 4.95 -7.21
CA PHE A 252 -0.74 5.70 -5.96
C PHE A 252 -2.12 6.16 -5.49
N ARG A 253 -2.95 6.74 -6.38
CA ARG A 253 -4.33 7.15 -6.02
C ARG A 253 -5.16 5.99 -5.49
N THR A 254 -4.97 4.80 -6.06
CA THR A 254 -5.69 3.59 -5.63
C THR A 254 -5.35 3.21 -4.18
N GLN A 255 -4.12 3.47 -3.70
CA GLN A 255 -3.76 3.23 -2.29
C GLN A 255 -4.59 4.07 -1.31
N CYS A 256 -5.11 5.22 -1.75
CA CYS A 256 -5.91 6.13 -0.94
C CYS A 256 -7.39 5.70 -0.82
N LEU A 257 -7.80 4.60 -1.46
CA LEU A 257 -9.15 4.06 -1.33
C LEU A 257 -9.32 3.30 -0.01
N SER A 258 -10.58 2.98 0.35
CA SER A 258 -10.83 1.99 1.40
C SER A 258 -10.14 0.67 1.06
N ARG A 259 -9.73 -0.11 2.06
CA ARG A 259 -8.99 -1.37 1.84
C ARG A 259 -9.74 -2.34 0.90
N SER A 260 -11.07 -2.40 1.03
CA SER A 260 -11.95 -3.18 0.15
C SER A 260 -11.96 -2.68 -1.29
N ARG A 261 -12.03 -1.35 -1.49
CA ARG A 261 -12.04 -0.72 -2.81
C ARG A 261 -10.66 -0.79 -3.48
N LEU A 262 -9.59 -0.61 -2.73
CA LEU A 262 -8.21 -0.84 -3.17
C LEU A 262 -8.07 -2.22 -3.82
N ARG A 263 -8.49 -3.30 -3.14
CA ARG A 263 -8.41 -4.65 -3.69
C ARG A 263 -9.23 -4.80 -4.97
N ARG A 264 -10.45 -4.29 -4.99
CA ARG A 264 -11.35 -4.38 -6.16
C ARG A 264 -10.77 -3.63 -7.36
N THR A 265 -10.28 -2.42 -7.16
CA THR A 265 -9.69 -1.59 -8.23
C THR A 265 -8.41 -2.23 -8.76
N MET A 266 -7.55 -2.80 -7.90
CA MET A 266 -6.35 -3.52 -8.34
C MET A 266 -6.66 -4.72 -9.24
N CYS A 267 -7.76 -5.45 -9.01
CA CYS A 267 -8.15 -6.54 -9.91
C CYS A 267 -8.47 -6.04 -11.34
N HIS A 268 -9.05 -4.84 -11.47
CA HIS A 268 -9.31 -4.24 -12.78
C HIS A 268 -8.03 -3.66 -13.39
N ALA A 269 -7.22 -2.99 -12.58
CA ALA A 269 -5.93 -2.44 -13.01
C ALA A 269 -4.99 -3.53 -13.52
N ALA A 270 -4.98 -4.72 -12.92
CA ALA A 270 -4.17 -5.84 -13.40
C ALA A 270 -4.42 -6.19 -14.89
N LEU A 271 -5.66 -6.11 -15.36
CA LEU A 271 -6.03 -6.35 -16.76
C LEU A 271 -5.62 -5.19 -17.67
N GLU A 272 -5.80 -3.96 -17.21
CA GLU A 272 -5.32 -2.76 -17.92
C GLU A 272 -3.80 -2.82 -18.12
N TRP A 273 -3.05 -3.20 -17.08
CA TRP A 273 -1.60 -3.33 -17.12
C TRP A 273 -1.13 -4.51 -17.99
N ASP A 274 -1.96 -5.53 -18.21
CA ASP A 274 -1.67 -6.59 -19.18
C ASP A 274 -1.74 -6.07 -20.62
N GLN A 275 -2.72 -5.21 -20.92
CA GLN A 275 -2.84 -4.56 -22.24
C GLN A 275 -1.69 -3.57 -22.47
N ILE A 276 -1.36 -2.74 -21.47
CA ILE A 276 -0.22 -1.82 -21.54
C ILE A 276 1.09 -2.59 -21.76
N GLN A 277 1.21 -3.80 -21.21
CA GLN A 277 2.41 -4.61 -21.41
C GLN A 277 2.55 -5.04 -22.87
N ALA A 278 1.48 -5.49 -23.53
CA ALA A 278 1.54 -5.89 -24.94
C ALA A 278 1.99 -4.73 -25.84
N GLU A 279 1.47 -3.53 -25.62
CA GLU A 279 1.90 -2.32 -26.33
C GLU A 279 3.37 -1.97 -26.05
N ALA A 280 3.84 -2.18 -24.82
CA ALA A 280 5.23 -1.96 -24.44
C ALA A 280 6.18 -2.98 -25.11
N GLU A 281 5.73 -4.22 -25.32
CA GLU A 281 6.48 -5.26 -26.02
C GLU A 281 6.65 -4.91 -27.51
N GLU A 282 5.63 -4.34 -28.14
CA GLU A 282 5.71 -3.81 -29.52
C GLU A 282 6.70 -2.64 -29.64
N LEU A 283 6.69 -1.74 -28.65
CA LEU A 283 7.65 -0.62 -28.58
C LEU A 283 9.09 -1.13 -28.39
N ASP A 284 9.30 -2.09 -27.48
CA ASP A 284 10.61 -2.69 -27.25
C ASP A 284 11.14 -3.39 -28.53
N ALA A 285 10.29 -4.12 -29.26
CA ALA A 285 10.68 -4.75 -30.53
C ALA A 285 11.08 -3.72 -31.60
N SER A 286 10.34 -2.61 -31.67
CA SER A 286 10.65 -1.51 -32.60
C SER A 286 11.97 -0.82 -32.23
N TYR A 287 12.23 -0.63 -30.93
CA TYR A 287 13.49 -0.10 -30.42
C TYR A 287 14.68 -1.02 -30.77
N GLN A 288 14.54 -2.33 -30.53
CA GLN A 288 15.57 -3.32 -30.83
C GLN A 288 16.00 -3.25 -32.31
N SER A 289 15.03 -3.17 -33.22
CA SER A 289 15.28 -3.06 -34.66
C SER A 289 16.00 -1.76 -35.03
N ALA A 290 15.49 -0.61 -34.57
CA ALA A 290 15.99 0.71 -34.96
C ALA A 290 17.37 1.07 -34.36
N PHE A 291 17.68 0.52 -33.18
CA PHE A 291 18.94 0.79 -32.47
C PHE A 291 19.95 -0.37 -32.55
N GLY A 292 19.59 -1.49 -33.18
CA GLY A 292 20.46 -2.65 -33.33
C GLY A 292 20.89 -3.23 -31.97
N GLU A 293 19.96 -3.32 -31.03
CA GLU A 293 20.24 -3.87 -29.69
C GLU A 293 20.79 -5.29 -29.82
N LEU A 294 21.88 -5.59 -29.11
CA LEU A 294 22.46 -6.93 -29.08
C LEU A 294 21.88 -7.71 -27.89
N PRO A 295 21.40 -8.95 -28.11
CA PRO A 295 20.89 -9.74 -27.02
C PRO A 295 22.03 -10.21 -26.11
N ARG A 296 21.73 -10.40 -24.82
CA ARG A 296 22.65 -10.95 -23.82
C ARG A 296 22.34 -12.41 -23.55
N THR A 297 23.38 -13.19 -23.27
CA THR A 297 23.24 -14.61 -22.88
C THR A 297 22.88 -14.71 -21.41
N ILE A 298 21.91 -15.57 -21.09
CA ILE A 298 21.51 -15.83 -19.71
C ILE A 298 22.62 -16.64 -19.01
N PRO A 299 23.06 -16.26 -17.79
CA PRO A 299 23.99 -17.08 -17.02
C PRO A 299 23.41 -18.48 -16.77
N GLY A 300 24.08 -19.52 -17.28
CA GLY A 300 23.68 -20.92 -17.10
C GLY A 300 22.76 -21.51 -18.19
N GLY A 301 22.55 -20.80 -19.30
CA GLY A 301 21.83 -21.31 -20.48
C GLY A 301 22.45 -20.86 -21.81
N GLU A 302 21.94 -21.38 -22.93
CA GLU A 302 22.32 -20.94 -24.29
C GLU A 302 21.40 -19.84 -24.84
N ASP A 303 20.28 -19.58 -24.17
CA ASP A 303 19.26 -18.63 -24.62
C ASP A 303 19.78 -17.19 -24.57
N GLN A 304 19.52 -16.47 -25.67
CA GLN A 304 19.81 -15.05 -25.84
C GLN A 304 18.53 -14.23 -25.63
N MET A 305 18.62 -13.15 -24.84
CA MET A 305 17.47 -12.29 -24.53
C MET A 305 17.81 -10.82 -24.74
N PHE A 306 16.82 -10.04 -25.16
CA PHE A 306 16.89 -8.57 -25.18
C PHE A 306 16.48 -7.96 -23.84
N SER A 307 16.76 -6.68 -23.64
CA SER A 307 16.44 -5.98 -22.39
C SER A 307 14.93 -5.88 -22.14
N TYR A 308 14.15 -5.63 -23.20
CA TYR A 308 12.70 -5.39 -23.12
C TYR A 308 12.38 -4.32 -22.06
N THR A 309 13.05 -3.17 -22.13
CA THR A 309 13.10 -2.17 -21.05
C THR A 309 11.70 -1.70 -20.61
N PHE A 310 10.83 -1.33 -21.55
CA PHE A 310 9.51 -0.78 -21.21
C PHE A 310 8.57 -1.86 -20.70
N SER A 311 8.45 -2.97 -21.42
CA SER A 311 7.60 -4.09 -21.00
C SER A 311 8.07 -4.71 -19.69
N SER A 312 9.38 -4.70 -19.40
CA SER A 312 9.92 -5.12 -18.11
C SER A 312 9.44 -4.26 -16.95
N TRP A 313 9.42 -2.94 -17.15
CA TRP A 313 8.92 -2.00 -16.15
C TRP A 313 7.41 -2.16 -15.93
N VAL A 314 6.62 -2.30 -17.01
CA VAL A 314 5.18 -2.56 -16.91
C VAL A 314 4.91 -3.87 -16.19
N TYR A 315 5.61 -4.95 -16.57
CA TYR A 315 5.42 -6.27 -15.99
C TYR A 315 5.79 -6.31 -14.50
N HIS A 316 6.81 -5.56 -14.08
CA HIS A 316 7.15 -5.40 -12.66
C HIS A 316 5.96 -4.87 -11.84
N HIS A 317 5.33 -3.79 -12.30
CA HIS A 317 4.18 -3.19 -11.60
C HIS A 317 2.94 -4.06 -11.68
N LYS A 318 2.73 -4.78 -12.79
CA LYS A 318 1.66 -5.78 -12.90
C LYS A 318 1.82 -6.87 -11.85
N LEU A 319 2.98 -7.52 -11.78
CA LEU A 319 3.28 -8.58 -10.80
C LEU A 319 3.14 -8.09 -9.35
N ARG A 320 3.60 -6.87 -9.05
CA ARG A 320 3.42 -6.25 -7.73
C ARG A 320 1.94 -6.12 -7.36
N GLN A 321 1.08 -5.71 -8.30
CA GLN A 321 -0.36 -5.64 -8.10
C GLN A 321 -0.95 -7.03 -7.85
N LEU A 322 -0.55 -8.05 -8.63
CA LEU A 322 -1.03 -9.43 -8.44
C LEU A 322 -0.72 -9.96 -7.03
N ALA A 323 0.51 -9.79 -6.55
CA ALA A 323 0.89 -10.18 -5.20
C ALA A 323 0.10 -9.42 -4.11
N THR A 324 -0.15 -8.12 -4.35
CA THR A 324 -0.91 -7.27 -3.42
C THR A 324 -2.38 -7.70 -3.34
N ILE A 325 -3.01 -8.11 -4.44
CA ILE A 325 -4.40 -8.63 -4.46
C ILE A 325 -4.55 -9.83 -3.52
N HIS A 326 -3.55 -10.73 -3.49
CA HIS A 326 -3.52 -11.87 -2.58
C HIS A 326 -3.34 -11.44 -1.13
N GLN A 327 -2.37 -10.56 -0.85
CA GLN A 327 -2.12 -10.05 0.50
C GLN A 327 -3.35 -9.34 1.10
N LEU A 328 -4.04 -8.53 0.29
CA LEU A 328 -5.30 -7.88 0.66
C LEU A 328 -6.43 -8.89 0.86
N GLY A 329 -6.43 -10.00 0.12
CA GLY A 329 -7.41 -11.07 0.31
C GLY A 329 -7.31 -11.73 1.69
N PHE A 330 -6.09 -11.88 2.23
CA PHE A 330 -5.89 -12.34 3.61
C PHE A 330 -6.27 -11.30 4.64
N GLU A 331 -5.90 -10.03 4.41
CA GLU A 331 -6.23 -8.91 5.30
C GLU A 331 -7.74 -8.70 5.44
N LEU A 332 -8.48 -8.79 4.32
CA LEU A 332 -9.91 -8.57 4.27
C LEU A 332 -10.73 -9.85 4.55
N SER A 333 -10.06 -10.94 4.94
CA SER A 333 -10.69 -12.25 5.22
C SER A 333 -11.57 -12.75 4.06
N ILE A 334 -11.12 -12.52 2.82
CA ILE A 334 -11.81 -12.96 1.58
C ILE A 334 -11.65 -14.46 1.34
N TYR A 335 -10.58 -15.04 1.90
CA TYR A 335 -10.27 -16.45 1.80
C TYR A 335 -10.73 -17.17 3.07
N ALA A 336 -11.49 -18.25 2.89
CA ALA A 336 -11.75 -19.20 3.96
C ALA A 336 -10.47 -19.99 4.30
N PRO A 337 -10.32 -20.53 5.52
CA PRO A 337 -9.11 -21.26 5.91
C PRO A 337 -8.71 -22.39 4.95
N TYR A 338 -9.67 -23.13 4.39
CA TYR A 338 -9.40 -24.23 3.45
C TYR A 338 -8.85 -23.79 2.10
N GLU A 339 -8.94 -22.50 1.78
CA GLU A 339 -8.39 -21.91 0.56
C GLU A 339 -6.95 -21.45 0.77
N TYR A 340 -6.46 -21.35 2.01
CA TYR A 340 -5.12 -20.84 2.31
C TYR A 340 -4.01 -21.66 1.67
N VAL A 341 -4.18 -22.98 1.56
CA VAL A 341 -3.20 -23.84 0.88
C VAL A 341 -3.00 -23.37 -0.57
N GLN A 342 -4.10 -23.16 -1.30
CA GLN A 342 -4.07 -22.73 -2.69
C GLN A 342 -3.60 -21.29 -2.83
N THR A 343 -4.10 -20.37 -2.00
CA THR A 343 -3.81 -18.94 -2.16
C THR A 343 -2.39 -18.57 -1.71
N LEU A 344 -1.86 -19.21 -0.66
CA LEU A 344 -0.46 -19.03 -0.25
C LEU A 344 0.49 -19.59 -1.30
N TRP A 345 0.18 -20.76 -1.86
CA TRP A 345 0.95 -21.34 -2.96
C TRP A 345 0.96 -20.41 -4.18
N HIS A 346 -0.20 -19.88 -4.59
CA HIS A 346 -0.28 -18.96 -5.73
C HIS A 346 0.44 -17.63 -5.44
N LEU A 347 0.40 -17.11 -4.21
CA LEU A 347 1.18 -15.93 -3.81
C LEU A 347 2.68 -16.20 -3.95
N ALA A 348 3.15 -17.37 -3.51
CA ALA A 348 4.54 -17.79 -3.68
C ALA A 348 4.89 -17.94 -5.17
N TRP A 349 4.00 -18.50 -5.99
CA TRP A 349 4.22 -18.66 -7.43
C TRP A 349 4.36 -17.32 -8.15
N VAL A 350 3.43 -16.37 -7.93
CA VAL A 350 3.52 -15.01 -8.49
C VAL A 350 4.78 -14.30 -8.01
N SER A 351 5.12 -14.43 -6.73
CA SER A 351 6.31 -13.79 -6.15
C SER A 351 7.59 -14.39 -6.73
N ASN A 352 7.64 -15.70 -6.98
CA ASN A 352 8.76 -16.37 -7.65
C ASN A 352 8.89 -15.92 -9.11
N ALA A 353 7.79 -15.82 -9.86
CA ALA A 353 7.80 -15.27 -11.22
C ALA A 353 8.36 -13.82 -11.22
N HIS A 354 8.03 -13.03 -10.19
CA HIS A 354 8.57 -11.69 -10.03
C HIS A 354 10.05 -11.66 -9.67
N ILE A 355 10.51 -12.56 -8.80
CA ILE A 355 11.94 -12.73 -8.49
C ILE A 355 12.73 -13.08 -9.76
N SER A 356 12.27 -14.06 -10.54
CA SER A 356 12.92 -14.44 -11.80
C SER A 356 12.93 -13.29 -12.82
N HIS A 357 11.87 -12.49 -12.86
CA HIS A 357 11.82 -11.29 -13.70
C HIS A 357 12.82 -10.22 -13.26
N LEU A 358 12.97 -9.98 -11.95
CA LEU A 358 13.99 -9.05 -11.43
C LEU A 358 15.42 -9.56 -11.66
N ASP A 359 15.64 -10.87 -11.55
CA ASP A 359 16.93 -11.49 -11.91
C ASP A 359 17.25 -11.23 -13.38
N ARG A 360 16.27 -11.40 -14.28
CA ARG A 360 16.45 -11.06 -15.70
C ARG A 360 16.78 -9.58 -15.89
N ILE A 361 16.04 -8.67 -15.27
CA ILE A 361 16.30 -7.22 -15.34
C ILE A 361 17.74 -6.91 -14.89
N SER A 362 18.22 -7.56 -13.81
CA SER A 362 19.57 -7.35 -13.28
C SER A 362 20.68 -7.61 -14.30
N LEU A 363 20.46 -8.53 -15.25
CA LEU A 363 21.42 -8.85 -16.32
C LEU A 363 21.67 -7.68 -17.27
N PHE A 364 20.72 -6.75 -17.39
CA PHE A 364 20.80 -5.61 -18.32
C PHE A 364 21.16 -4.29 -17.63
N VAL A 365 20.75 -4.14 -16.37
CA VAL A 365 20.99 -2.93 -15.56
C VAL A 365 22.36 -2.95 -14.89
N ALA A 366 22.91 -4.12 -14.54
CA ALA A 366 24.25 -4.20 -13.98
C ALA A 366 25.32 -4.32 -15.09
N PRO A 367 26.42 -3.53 -15.06
CA PRO A 367 27.59 -3.77 -15.89
C PRO A 367 28.20 -5.15 -15.64
N HIS A 368 28.94 -5.67 -16.62
CA HIS A 368 29.63 -6.96 -16.50
C HIS A 368 30.56 -6.97 -15.26
N GLY A 369 30.35 -7.92 -14.35
CA GLY A 369 31.14 -8.08 -13.11
C GLY A 369 30.57 -7.39 -11.86
N GLU A 370 29.52 -6.57 -11.98
CA GLU A 370 28.88 -5.92 -10.83
C GLU A 370 27.74 -6.74 -10.20
N MET A 371 27.30 -7.82 -10.87
CA MET A 371 26.28 -8.72 -10.31
C MET A 371 26.71 -9.37 -9.00
N ASP A 372 27.96 -9.81 -8.90
CA ASP A 372 28.52 -10.37 -7.65
C ASP A 372 28.60 -9.31 -6.55
N ALA A 373 28.82 -8.05 -6.92
CA ALA A 373 28.82 -6.92 -5.98
C ALA A 373 27.40 -6.55 -5.52
N MET A 374 26.38 -6.71 -6.38
CA MET A 374 24.97 -6.51 -6.03
C MET A 374 24.54 -7.43 -4.89
N TRP A 375 24.91 -8.72 -4.97
CA TRP A 375 24.65 -9.74 -3.95
C TRP A 375 25.68 -9.74 -2.80
N GLY A 376 26.72 -8.90 -2.92
CA GLY A 376 27.77 -8.71 -1.93
C GLY A 376 27.43 -7.65 -0.87
N ARG A 377 28.42 -7.30 -0.03
CA ARG A 377 28.23 -6.36 1.10
C ARG A 377 28.13 -4.88 0.68
N LYS A 378 28.37 -4.55 -0.59
CA LYS A 378 28.35 -3.17 -1.11
C LYS A 378 27.65 -3.11 -2.47
N THR A 379 26.32 -3.12 -2.46
CA THR A 379 25.51 -2.90 -3.65
C THR A 379 25.76 -1.49 -4.22
N PRO A 380 26.12 -1.35 -5.50
CA PRO A 380 26.27 -0.07 -6.18
C PRO A 380 25.03 0.81 -6.04
N ALA A 381 25.22 2.13 -6.02
CA ALA A 381 24.16 3.09 -5.74
C ALA A 381 22.94 2.95 -6.67
N HIS A 382 23.19 2.67 -7.96
CA HIS A 382 22.18 2.51 -9.01
C HIS A 382 21.39 1.19 -8.90
N LEU A 383 21.96 0.15 -8.29
CA LEU A 383 21.31 -1.17 -8.12
C LEU A 383 20.54 -1.31 -6.80
N ARG A 384 20.63 -0.31 -5.91
CA ARG A 384 20.00 -0.36 -4.58
C ARG A 384 18.48 -0.57 -4.65
N GLN A 385 17.80 0.09 -5.58
CA GLN A 385 16.35 -0.06 -5.74
C GLN A 385 15.98 -1.50 -6.13
N LEU A 386 16.66 -2.04 -7.15
CA LEU A 386 16.44 -3.39 -7.63
C LEU A 386 16.71 -4.43 -6.52
N PHE A 387 17.85 -4.32 -5.85
CA PHE A 387 18.21 -5.20 -4.72
C PHE A 387 17.16 -5.17 -3.61
N ARG A 388 16.62 -3.99 -3.29
CA ARG A 388 15.61 -3.84 -2.24
C ARG A 388 14.28 -4.47 -2.63
N GLN A 389 13.83 -4.29 -3.88
CA GLN A 389 12.63 -4.96 -4.39
C GLN A 389 12.79 -6.48 -4.36
N PHE A 390 13.95 -6.96 -4.79
CA PHE A 390 14.25 -8.38 -4.78
C PHE A 390 14.28 -8.98 -3.37
N THR A 391 14.94 -8.30 -2.43
CA THR A 391 15.03 -8.73 -1.02
C THR A 391 13.63 -8.79 -0.39
N TRP A 392 12.78 -7.79 -0.67
CA TRP A 392 11.39 -7.78 -0.23
C TRP A 392 10.61 -8.99 -0.78
N LEU A 393 10.69 -9.23 -2.09
CA LEU A 393 9.97 -10.34 -2.74
C LEU A 393 10.45 -11.70 -2.23
N LYS A 394 11.76 -11.88 -2.02
CA LYS A 394 12.31 -13.10 -1.39
C LYS A 394 11.72 -13.34 0.00
N ALA A 395 11.56 -12.29 0.80
CA ALA A 395 10.99 -12.42 2.14
C ALA A 395 9.49 -12.81 2.11
N VAL A 396 8.73 -12.21 1.18
CA VAL A 396 7.31 -12.53 0.93
C VAL A 396 7.14 -13.96 0.43
N GLU A 397 7.91 -14.35 -0.59
CA GLU A 397 7.85 -15.66 -1.22
C GLU A 397 8.22 -16.79 -0.25
N ALA A 398 9.32 -16.63 0.48
CA ALA A 398 9.76 -17.61 1.46
C ALA A 398 8.75 -17.78 2.61
N LEU A 399 8.14 -16.69 3.10
CA LEU A 399 7.11 -16.79 4.14
C LEU A 399 5.82 -17.44 3.62
N ALA A 400 5.42 -17.11 2.40
CA ALA A 400 4.27 -17.74 1.74
C ALA A 400 4.48 -19.25 1.56
N LYS A 401 5.66 -19.69 1.09
CA LYS A 401 6.03 -21.13 0.99
C LYS A 401 6.04 -21.83 2.35
N ALA A 402 6.57 -21.17 3.38
CA ALA A 402 6.62 -21.73 4.72
C ALA A 402 5.22 -21.95 5.30
N LEU A 403 4.34 -20.96 5.20
CA LEU A 403 2.96 -21.06 5.65
C LEU A 403 2.17 -22.07 4.80
N HIS A 404 2.38 -22.09 3.48
CA HIS A 404 1.78 -23.07 2.58
C HIS A 404 2.05 -24.50 3.06
N GLY A 405 3.30 -24.85 3.34
CA GLY A 405 3.66 -26.17 3.86
C GLY A 405 2.97 -26.53 5.18
N VAL A 406 2.87 -25.56 6.11
CA VAL A 406 2.11 -25.76 7.38
C VAL A 406 0.64 -26.05 7.10
N TYR A 407 -0.01 -25.26 6.26
CA TYR A 407 -1.42 -25.45 5.93
C TYR A 407 -1.69 -26.74 5.16
N VAL A 408 -0.76 -27.21 4.31
CA VAL A 408 -0.86 -28.52 3.67
C VAL A 408 -0.93 -29.63 4.71
N VAL A 409 -0.04 -29.62 5.71
CA VAL A 409 -0.05 -30.62 6.79
C VAL A 409 -1.33 -30.51 7.61
N LEU A 410 -1.76 -29.30 7.97
CA LEU A 410 -3.02 -29.09 8.69
C LEU A 410 -4.23 -29.63 7.91
N GLN A 411 -4.28 -29.41 6.60
CA GLN A 411 -5.33 -29.93 5.74
C GLN A 411 -5.31 -31.46 5.66
N ARG A 412 -4.14 -32.08 5.48
CA ARG A 412 -3.97 -33.55 5.43
C ARG A 412 -4.45 -34.25 6.71
N HIS A 413 -4.29 -33.59 7.85
CA HIS A 413 -4.70 -34.10 9.17
C HIS A 413 -6.09 -33.61 9.62
N GLY A 414 -6.86 -32.99 8.72
CA GLY A 414 -8.29 -32.73 8.91
C GLY A 414 -8.63 -31.47 9.71
N HIS A 415 -7.65 -30.61 10.01
CA HIS A 415 -7.86 -29.33 10.73
C HIS A 415 -8.50 -28.26 9.86
N VAL A 416 -8.29 -28.35 8.55
CA VAL A 416 -8.81 -27.38 7.59
C VAL A 416 -9.53 -28.14 6.46
N ARG A 417 -10.80 -28.45 6.68
CA ARG A 417 -11.58 -29.30 5.77
C ARG A 417 -12.10 -28.51 4.57
N GLN A 418 -11.87 -29.04 3.37
CA GLN A 418 -12.49 -28.49 2.17
C GLN A 418 -13.99 -28.87 2.12
N PRO A 419 -14.88 -27.92 1.77
CA PRO A 419 -16.30 -28.22 1.61
C PRO A 419 -16.54 -29.06 0.35
N THR A 420 -17.47 -30.01 0.45
CA THR A 420 -17.97 -30.86 -0.65
C THR A 420 -19.44 -30.56 -0.95
N PRO A 421 -19.77 -29.34 -1.43
CA PRO A 421 -21.15 -28.98 -1.74
C PRO A 421 -21.69 -29.80 -2.92
N SER A 422 -23.00 -30.06 -2.93
CA SER A 422 -23.68 -30.81 -4.00
C SER A 422 -23.79 -30.06 -5.33
N TYR A 423 -23.72 -28.72 -5.30
CA TYR A 423 -23.94 -27.83 -6.45
C TYR A 423 -22.65 -27.21 -7.02
N SER A 424 -21.47 -27.64 -6.56
CA SER A 424 -20.21 -27.03 -7.00
C SER A 424 -19.06 -28.03 -6.98
N THR A 425 -18.24 -28.01 -8.04
CA THR A 425 -17.00 -28.78 -8.14
C THR A 425 -15.82 -27.98 -7.57
N HIS A 426 -14.72 -28.67 -7.28
CA HIS A 426 -13.46 -28.01 -6.91
C HIS A 426 -13.02 -27.01 -8.01
N ASP A 427 -13.11 -27.41 -9.28
CA ASP A 427 -12.59 -26.62 -10.39
C ASP A 427 -13.36 -25.32 -10.58
N LEU A 428 -14.70 -25.34 -10.44
CA LEU A 428 -15.49 -24.12 -10.46
C LEU A 428 -15.14 -23.17 -9.30
N ARG A 429 -14.78 -23.69 -8.12
CA ARG A 429 -14.34 -22.87 -7.00
C ARG A 429 -12.95 -22.28 -7.23
N TYR A 430 -12.03 -23.07 -7.78
CA TYR A 430 -10.70 -22.61 -8.19
C TYR A 430 -10.81 -21.48 -9.22
N GLU A 431 -11.60 -21.72 -10.28
CA GLU A 431 -11.87 -20.77 -11.35
C GLU A 431 -12.43 -19.46 -10.78
N LEU A 432 -13.46 -19.55 -9.92
CA LEU A 432 -14.04 -18.37 -9.28
C LEU A 432 -13.03 -17.62 -8.40
N ARG A 433 -12.20 -18.34 -7.64
CA ARG A 433 -11.20 -17.76 -6.73
C ARG A 433 -10.09 -17.04 -7.48
N LEU A 434 -9.65 -17.60 -8.60
CA LEU A 434 -8.59 -17.04 -9.44
C LEU A 434 -9.11 -16.21 -10.61
N ARG A 435 -10.42 -15.99 -10.75
CA ARG A 435 -11.02 -15.15 -11.80
C ARG A 435 -10.28 -13.83 -12.06
N PRO A 436 -9.79 -13.07 -11.05
CA PRO A 436 -9.02 -11.85 -11.31
C PRO A 436 -7.75 -12.04 -12.14
N PHE A 437 -7.23 -13.27 -12.25
CA PHE A 437 -5.98 -13.63 -12.91
C PHE A 437 -6.18 -14.38 -14.23
N GLN A 438 -7.39 -14.86 -14.53
CA GLN A 438 -7.64 -15.80 -15.64
C GLN A 438 -7.54 -15.21 -17.04
N HIS A 439 -7.64 -13.89 -17.17
CA HIS A 439 -7.58 -13.19 -18.45
C HIS A 439 -6.24 -12.48 -18.65
N LEU A 440 -5.24 -12.80 -17.82
CA LEU A 440 -3.89 -12.29 -17.98
C LEU A 440 -3.16 -13.14 -19.03
N SER A 441 -2.37 -12.46 -19.86
CA SER A 441 -1.51 -13.14 -20.84
C SER A 441 -0.29 -13.75 -20.15
N ILE A 442 0.37 -12.97 -19.29
CA ILE A 442 1.59 -13.37 -18.58
C ILE A 442 1.52 -12.90 -17.11
N PRO A 443 1.84 -13.73 -16.10
CA PRO A 443 2.13 -15.14 -16.24
C PRO A 443 0.86 -15.93 -16.56
N GLU A 444 1.01 -16.97 -17.38
CA GLU A 444 -0.11 -17.74 -17.92
C GLU A 444 -0.97 -18.35 -16.79
N PRO A 445 -2.31 -18.24 -16.85
CA PRO A 445 -3.18 -18.83 -15.85
C PRO A 445 -3.05 -20.35 -15.81
N LEU A 446 -2.74 -20.88 -14.62
CA LEU A 446 -2.61 -22.33 -14.44
C LEU A 446 -3.98 -23.02 -14.40
N THR A 447 -4.09 -24.15 -15.10
CA THR A 447 -5.29 -25.00 -15.03
C THR A 447 -5.48 -25.56 -13.62
N ALA A 448 -6.74 -25.85 -13.26
CA ALA A 448 -7.07 -26.38 -11.93
C ALA A 448 -6.30 -27.66 -11.59
N GLU A 449 -6.08 -28.53 -12.59
CA GLU A 449 -5.36 -29.79 -12.42
C GLU A 449 -3.88 -29.59 -12.09
N VAL A 450 -3.17 -28.78 -12.89
CA VAL A 450 -1.75 -28.47 -12.68
C VAL A 450 -1.55 -27.77 -11.33
N ALA A 451 -2.41 -26.79 -11.03
CA ALA A 451 -2.37 -26.10 -9.75
C ALA A 451 -2.62 -27.04 -8.57
N ARG A 452 -3.56 -27.99 -8.69
CA ARG A 452 -3.91 -28.95 -7.63
C ARG A 452 -2.72 -29.82 -7.23
N GLN A 453 -1.98 -30.35 -8.19
CA GLN A 453 -0.77 -31.13 -7.91
C GLN A 453 0.26 -30.28 -7.15
N GLY A 454 0.46 -29.04 -7.60
CA GLY A 454 1.40 -28.10 -6.99
C GLY A 454 1.03 -27.70 -5.57
N TYR A 455 -0.19 -27.22 -5.34
CA TYR A 455 -0.58 -26.69 -4.03
C TYR A 455 -0.83 -27.80 -2.99
N LEU A 456 -1.16 -29.04 -3.38
CA LEU A 456 -1.32 -30.14 -2.41
C LEU A 456 0.01 -30.80 -2.01
N LEU A 457 1.10 -30.46 -2.72
CA LEU A 457 2.41 -31.10 -2.58
C LEU A 457 2.29 -32.63 -2.68
N GLU A 458 1.50 -33.11 -3.65
CA GLU A 458 1.24 -34.54 -3.85
C GLU A 458 2.57 -35.29 -4.02
N GLY A 459 2.68 -36.48 -3.41
CA GLY A 459 3.90 -37.27 -3.42
C GLY A 459 4.96 -36.89 -2.36
N LEU A 460 4.86 -35.73 -1.70
CA LEU A 460 5.76 -35.38 -0.59
C LEU A 460 5.19 -35.82 0.76
N SER A 461 6.03 -36.44 1.60
CA SER A 461 5.65 -36.81 2.97
C SER A 461 5.55 -35.58 3.88
N ASP A 462 4.76 -35.68 4.96
CA ASP A 462 4.59 -34.56 5.91
C ASP A 462 5.93 -34.11 6.51
N GLN A 463 6.86 -35.04 6.72
CA GLN A 463 8.21 -34.72 7.22
C GLN A 463 8.97 -33.84 6.22
N VAL A 464 8.99 -34.22 4.94
CA VAL A 464 9.67 -33.43 3.89
C VAL A 464 9.03 -32.05 3.74
N VAL A 465 7.69 -31.98 3.80
CA VAL A 465 6.96 -30.71 3.73
C VAL A 465 7.32 -29.79 4.91
N LEU A 466 7.38 -30.32 6.14
CA LEU A 466 7.77 -29.54 7.32
C LEU A 466 9.25 -29.12 7.29
N ASP A 467 10.15 -29.96 6.78
CA ASP A 467 11.57 -29.62 6.63
C ASP A 467 11.79 -28.51 5.59
N GLN A 468 11.03 -28.54 4.48
CA GLN A 468 10.99 -27.46 3.50
C GLN A 468 10.40 -26.18 4.12
N ALA A 469 9.29 -26.28 4.85
CA ALA A 469 8.66 -25.15 5.53
C ALA A 469 9.61 -24.50 6.54
N SER A 470 10.36 -25.31 7.31
CA SER A 470 11.36 -24.85 8.28
C SER A 470 12.49 -24.06 7.59
N ARG A 471 13.05 -24.58 6.50
CA ARG A 471 14.09 -23.89 5.71
C ARG A 471 13.58 -22.56 5.15
N ASN A 472 12.40 -22.57 4.53
CA ASN A 472 11.78 -21.36 3.97
C ASN A 472 11.48 -20.31 5.08
N ASN A 473 11.01 -20.75 6.25
CA ASN A 473 10.76 -19.85 7.38
C ASN A 473 12.04 -19.20 7.91
N GLN A 474 13.16 -19.94 7.92
CA GLN A 474 14.46 -19.39 8.29
C GLN A 474 14.97 -18.38 7.27
N ILE A 475 14.80 -18.65 5.97
CA ILE A 475 15.12 -17.70 4.90
C ILE A 475 14.30 -16.43 5.08
N ALA A 476 12.96 -16.56 5.17
CA ALA A 476 12.05 -15.43 5.36
C ALA A 476 12.47 -14.56 6.56
N ARG A 477 12.70 -15.18 7.72
CA ARG A 477 13.10 -14.45 8.94
C ARG A 477 14.42 -13.69 8.74
N LYS A 478 15.45 -14.34 8.19
CA LYS A 478 16.75 -13.70 7.93
C LYS A 478 16.61 -12.53 6.97
N THR A 479 15.82 -12.68 5.91
CA THR A 479 15.60 -11.64 4.90
C THR A 479 14.79 -10.47 5.47
N TRP A 480 13.77 -10.71 6.30
CA TRP A 480 13.06 -9.63 7.01
C TRP A 480 13.97 -8.89 8.00
N ASP A 481 14.84 -9.60 8.72
CA ASP A 481 15.85 -8.99 9.60
C ASP A 481 16.86 -8.14 8.81
N GLU A 482 17.24 -8.56 7.61
CA GLU A 482 18.10 -7.79 6.70
C GLU A 482 17.41 -6.52 6.20
N ILE A 483 16.15 -6.61 5.77
CA ILE A 483 15.33 -5.45 5.38
C ILE A 483 15.28 -4.45 6.53
N LEU A 484 15.00 -4.92 7.75
CA LEU A 484 14.93 -4.06 8.93
C LEU A 484 16.27 -3.38 9.26
N LYS A 485 17.41 -4.08 9.06
CA LYS A 485 18.76 -3.51 9.25
C LYS A 485 19.10 -2.42 8.25
N ASN A 486 18.61 -2.54 7.01
CA ASN A 486 18.79 -1.53 5.96
C ASN A 486 17.96 -0.25 6.19
N ARG A 487 17.06 -0.26 7.19
CA ARG A 487 16.21 0.84 7.63
C ARG A 487 15.27 1.39 6.55
N TRP A 488 14.37 2.27 6.97
CA TRP A 488 13.56 3.06 6.05
C TRP A 488 14.45 4.03 5.28
N ASN A 489 14.25 4.12 3.97
CA ASN A 489 14.99 5.08 3.14
C ASN A 489 14.26 6.43 3.14
N SER A 490 14.61 7.30 4.09
CA SER A 490 14.25 8.71 4.00
C SER A 490 15.32 9.41 3.16
N GLN A 491 15.10 9.54 1.85
CA GLN A 491 15.79 10.57 1.08
C GLN A 491 14.87 11.78 1.01
N PRO A 492 14.90 12.68 2.02
CA PRO A 492 14.11 13.90 1.98
C PRO A 492 14.51 14.70 0.75
N LEU A 493 13.51 15.18 0.03
CA LEU A 493 13.65 15.98 -1.19
C LEU A 493 14.28 17.35 -0.96
N LEU A 494 14.24 17.83 0.28
CA LEU A 494 14.83 19.09 0.72
C LEU A 494 15.80 18.78 1.85
N SER A 495 17.08 19.10 1.67
CA SER A 495 18.01 19.16 2.79
C SER A 495 17.45 20.18 3.77
N ALA A 496 17.10 19.74 4.98
CA ALA A 496 16.77 20.68 6.05
C ALA A 496 17.93 21.68 6.16
N PRO A 497 17.68 22.99 6.26
CA PRO A 497 18.74 23.94 6.56
C PRO A 497 19.43 23.49 7.85
N ASP A 498 20.76 23.40 7.79
CA ASP A 498 21.63 22.96 8.88
C ASP A 498 21.19 23.61 10.20
N GLY A 499 20.71 22.80 11.15
CA GLY A 499 20.45 23.26 12.53
C GLY A 499 19.05 23.09 13.10
N SER A 500 18.07 22.53 12.38
CA SER A 500 16.78 22.12 12.99
C SER A 500 16.77 20.62 13.27
N GLY A 501 17.58 20.21 14.26
CA GLY A 501 17.45 18.90 14.88
C GLY A 501 16.15 18.83 15.67
N ASP A 502 15.05 18.53 15.01
CA ASP A 502 13.92 17.92 15.71
C ASP A 502 13.93 16.43 15.41
N ASN A 503 14.23 15.65 16.44
CA ASN A 503 14.32 14.19 16.45
C ASN A 503 12.90 13.56 16.40
N SER A 504 11.99 14.20 15.68
CA SER A 504 10.65 13.73 15.40
C SER A 504 10.73 12.59 14.41
N SER A 505 10.91 11.38 14.94
CA SER A 505 10.84 10.12 14.18
C SER A 505 9.60 10.08 13.28
N SER A 506 9.83 10.07 11.96
CA SER A 506 8.80 10.03 10.90
C SER A 506 7.75 8.97 11.19
N ILE A 507 6.46 9.30 11.01
CA ILE A 507 5.39 8.32 11.19
C ILE A 507 5.51 7.18 10.18
N ILE A 508 5.92 7.48 8.95
CA ILE A 508 6.11 6.50 7.89
C ILE A 508 7.20 5.51 8.30
N GLU A 509 8.33 6.00 8.81
CA GLU A 509 9.41 5.14 9.31
C GLU A 509 8.95 4.26 10.47
N LYS A 510 8.18 4.81 11.42
CA LYS A 510 7.65 4.05 12.57
C LYS A 510 6.72 2.94 12.12
N GLU A 511 5.73 3.27 11.30
CA GLU A 511 4.74 2.31 10.80
C GLU A 511 5.39 1.25 9.90
N TRP A 512 6.33 1.65 9.04
CA TRP A 512 7.12 0.72 8.23
C TRP A 512 7.93 -0.24 9.11
N THR A 513 8.64 0.29 10.11
CA THR A 513 9.44 -0.49 11.06
C THR A 513 8.56 -1.46 11.85
N GLN A 514 7.38 -1.02 12.27
CA GLN A 514 6.42 -1.86 12.98
C GLN A 514 5.86 -2.96 12.08
N GLY A 515 5.56 -2.66 10.82
CA GLY A 515 5.18 -3.64 9.80
C GLY A 515 6.24 -4.72 9.61
N MET A 516 7.52 -4.34 9.51
CA MET A 516 8.64 -5.29 9.37
C MET A 516 8.78 -6.18 10.61
N ARG A 517 8.69 -5.60 11.80
CA ARG A 517 8.68 -6.36 13.06
C ARG A 517 7.49 -7.33 13.14
N ASN A 518 6.34 -6.95 12.61
CA ASN A 518 5.15 -7.80 12.54
C ASN A 518 5.33 -8.99 11.59
N CYS A 519 6.00 -8.81 10.44
CA CYS A 519 6.42 -9.92 9.59
C CYS A 519 7.41 -10.88 10.30
N ILE A 520 8.38 -10.34 11.05
CA ILE A 520 9.32 -11.16 11.84
C ILE A 520 8.57 -11.95 12.92
N LYS A 521 7.61 -11.33 13.63
CA LYS A 521 6.74 -12.03 14.60
C LYS A 521 5.94 -13.15 13.94
N ALA A 522 5.42 -12.93 12.73
CA ALA A 522 4.74 -13.97 11.96
C ALA A 522 5.68 -15.15 11.64
N CYS A 523 6.94 -14.89 11.25
CA CYS A 523 7.94 -15.95 11.04
C CYS A 523 8.25 -16.72 12.33
N ILE A 524 8.32 -16.03 13.49
CA ILE A 524 8.55 -16.68 14.78
C ILE A 524 7.37 -17.59 15.14
N GLY A 525 6.14 -17.08 15.04
CA GLY A 525 4.92 -17.86 15.29
C GLY A 525 4.82 -19.08 14.38
N ASN A 526 5.13 -18.91 13.09
CA ASN A 526 5.12 -20.00 12.13
C ASN A 526 6.22 -21.04 12.44
N GLY A 527 7.39 -20.60 12.89
CA GLY A 527 8.45 -21.49 13.36
C GLY A 527 8.03 -22.34 14.57
N ILE A 528 7.26 -21.77 15.51
CA ILE A 528 6.69 -22.52 16.63
C ILE A 528 5.68 -23.55 16.13
N ALA A 529 4.78 -23.16 15.22
CA ALA A 529 3.80 -24.07 14.62
C ALA A 529 4.48 -25.26 13.92
N ILE A 530 5.52 -25.00 13.11
CA ILE A 530 6.33 -26.04 12.45
C ILE A 530 6.95 -26.96 13.50
N SER A 531 7.55 -26.42 14.57
CA SER A 531 8.19 -27.23 15.61
C SER A 531 7.18 -28.14 16.33
N VAL A 532 5.99 -27.63 16.67
CA VAL A 532 4.93 -28.45 17.29
C VAL A 532 4.49 -29.58 16.36
N LEU A 533 4.28 -29.29 15.07
CA LEU A 533 3.90 -30.30 14.07
C LEU A 533 5.01 -31.36 13.89
N SER A 534 6.27 -30.95 13.72
CA SER A 534 7.41 -31.86 13.55
C SER A 534 7.62 -32.74 14.78
N ASN A 535 7.57 -32.17 15.99
CA ASN A 535 7.72 -32.93 17.23
C ASN A 535 6.58 -33.94 17.43
N THR A 536 5.35 -33.55 17.10
CA THR A 536 4.18 -34.44 17.19
C THR A 536 4.27 -35.56 16.16
N LEU A 537 4.66 -35.24 14.92
CA LEU A 537 4.87 -36.21 13.85
C LEU A 537 5.92 -37.26 14.22
N ASN A 538 7.05 -36.83 14.81
CA ASN A 538 8.14 -37.70 15.26
C ASN A 538 7.74 -38.61 16.43
N ARG A 539 6.86 -38.14 17.32
CA ARG A 539 6.36 -38.94 18.45
C ARG A 539 5.33 -39.97 17.99
N ASN A 540 4.26 -39.50 17.34
CA ASN A 540 3.20 -40.32 16.82
C ASN A 540 2.36 -39.53 15.81
N LYS A 541 2.44 -39.94 14.53
CA LYS A 541 1.68 -39.33 13.43
C LYS A 541 0.18 -39.24 13.71
N ALA A 542 -0.43 -40.20 14.41
CA ALA A 542 -1.86 -40.19 14.70
C ALA A 542 -2.28 -39.01 15.58
N MET A 543 -1.37 -38.51 16.44
CA MET A 543 -1.64 -37.37 17.33
C MET A 543 -1.78 -36.05 16.59
N LEU A 544 -1.31 -35.95 15.34
CA LEU A 544 -1.47 -34.73 14.55
C LEU A 544 -2.93 -34.34 14.36
N SER A 545 -3.83 -35.32 14.18
CA SER A 545 -5.26 -35.09 14.04
C SER A 545 -5.95 -34.60 15.33
N ALA A 546 -5.32 -34.82 16.50
CA ALA A 546 -5.85 -34.46 17.81
C ALA A 546 -5.42 -33.06 18.28
N LEU A 547 -4.51 -32.39 17.55
CA LEU A 547 -4.03 -31.05 17.90
C LEU A 547 -5.17 -30.03 17.87
N THR A 548 -5.10 -29.03 18.76
CA THR A 548 -5.99 -27.88 18.69
C THR A 548 -5.35 -26.80 17.82
N VAL A 549 -6.06 -26.39 16.77
CA VAL A 549 -5.59 -25.40 15.80
C VAL A 549 -6.54 -24.21 15.79
N THR A 550 -6.01 -23.02 16.08
CA THR A 550 -6.76 -21.76 16.03
C THR A 550 -6.11 -20.79 15.06
N ILE A 551 -6.89 -20.22 14.17
CA ILE A 551 -6.44 -19.24 13.17
C ILE A 551 -7.07 -17.90 13.55
N ALA A 552 -6.24 -16.93 13.92
CA ALA A 552 -6.73 -15.62 14.32
C ALA A 552 -7.29 -14.84 13.11
N GLU A 553 -8.47 -14.25 13.29
CA GLU A 553 -9.09 -13.34 12.35
C GLU A 553 -8.24 -12.07 12.15
N SER A 554 -8.44 -11.39 11.01
CA SER A 554 -7.77 -10.11 10.75
C SER A 554 -8.14 -9.06 11.80
N GLY A 555 -7.16 -8.32 12.31
CA GLY A 555 -7.33 -7.33 13.38
C GLY A 555 -7.29 -7.90 14.81
N HIS A 556 -7.32 -9.22 14.99
CA HIS A 556 -7.14 -9.83 16.30
C HIS A 556 -5.69 -9.68 16.80
N ARG A 557 -5.46 -9.56 18.11
CA ARG A 557 -4.11 -9.37 18.71
C ARG A 557 -3.11 -10.46 18.32
N ASP A 558 -3.62 -11.67 18.11
CA ASP A 558 -2.83 -12.84 17.73
C ASP A 558 -2.53 -12.94 16.22
N ARG A 559 -3.14 -12.06 15.43
CA ARG A 559 -2.81 -11.87 14.02
C ARG A 559 -1.71 -10.81 13.94
N TRP A 560 -0.45 -11.24 14.05
CA TRP A 560 0.69 -10.32 14.10
C TRP A 560 0.83 -9.44 12.86
N HIS A 561 0.48 -9.96 11.69
CA HIS A 561 0.45 -9.21 10.43
C HIS A 561 -0.83 -9.54 9.65
N PRO A 562 -1.56 -8.54 9.08
CA PRO A 562 -2.84 -8.77 8.44
C PRO A 562 -2.77 -9.76 7.27
N SER A 563 -1.72 -9.70 6.46
CA SER A 563 -1.55 -10.58 5.29
C SER A 563 -1.07 -12.00 5.59
N TRP A 564 -0.66 -12.31 6.83
CA TRP A 564 -0.03 -13.59 7.19
C TRP A 564 -0.86 -14.35 8.23
N PRO A 565 -1.76 -15.27 7.81
CA PRO A 565 -2.58 -16.06 8.72
C PRO A 565 -1.75 -17.17 9.39
N VAL A 566 -1.00 -16.84 10.45
CA VAL A 566 -0.21 -17.85 11.17
C VAL A 566 -1.12 -18.65 12.13
N PRO A 567 -1.18 -19.99 12.03
CA PRO A 567 -1.97 -20.80 12.96
C PRO A 567 -1.27 -20.91 14.31
N LYS A 568 -2.05 -20.86 15.39
CA LYS A 568 -1.62 -21.29 16.72
C LYS A 568 -1.99 -22.75 16.91
N ILE A 569 -1.01 -23.57 17.29
CA ILE A 569 -1.15 -25.02 17.43
C ILE A 569 -0.75 -25.40 18.85
N SER A 570 -1.64 -26.11 19.56
CA SER A 570 -1.39 -26.65 20.89
C SER A 570 -1.72 -28.14 20.93
N SER A 571 -0.92 -28.89 21.69
CA SER A 571 -1.07 -30.33 21.92
C SER A 571 -2.15 -30.65 22.95
#